data_AF-A0A950DSL0-F1
#
_entry.id   AF-A0A950DSL0-F1
#
_cell.length_a   1.000
_cell.length_b   1.000
_cell.length_c   1.000
_cell.angle_alpha   90.00
_cell.angle_beta   90.00
_cell.angle_gamma   90.00
#
_symmetry.space_group_name_H-M   'P 1'
#
loop_
_entity.id
_entity.type
_entity.pdbx_description
1 polymer ?
#
loop_
_entity_poly.entity_id
_entity_poly.type
_entity_poly.pdbx_seq_one_letter_code
_entity_poly.pdbx_strand_id
1 'polypeptide(L)' 'MQASNGQPVAGAIVELPGGSSQMVTQSTDSSGNATLNQVVIGTHTAIADAPGLHGEATVSVVENQTVSVRVPMNPTQ' A
#
# COMPACT_ATOMS: atom_id res chain seq x y z
N MET A 1 12.94 15.20 -3.54
CA MET A 1 12.90 14.09 -2.57
C MET A 1 12.53 12.86 -3.36
N GLN A 2 13.45 11.92 -3.55
CA GLN A 2 13.21 10.72 -4.36
C GLN A 2 13.09 9.53 -3.41
N ALA A 3 11.96 8.82 -3.42
CA ALA A 3 11.81 7.55 -2.71
C ALA A 3 12.32 6.35 -3.54
N SER A 4 13.22 6.60 -4.49
CA SER A 4 13.86 5.57 -5.34
C SER A 4 15.11 4.94 -4.70
N ASN A 5 15.50 5.34 -3.48
CA ASN A 5 16.67 4.79 -2.77
C ASN A 5 16.33 3.63 -1.82
N GLY A 6 15.10 3.11 -1.85
CA GLY A 6 14.64 2.03 -0.97
C GLY A 6 14.41 2.48 0.48
N GLN A 7 14.35 3.78 0.75
CA GLN A 7 13.98 4.28 2.08
C GLN A 7 12.49 4.05 2.36
N PRO A 8 12.15 3.73 3.63
CA PRO A 8 10.77 3.67 4.05
C PRO A 8 10.10 5.04 3.92
N VAL A 9 8.88 5.06 3.41
CA VAL A 9 8.05 6.26 3.34
C VAL A 9 7.06 6.19 4.50
N ALA A 10 7.22 7.06 5.49
CA ALA A 10 6.29 7.17 6.62
C ALA A 10 5.12 8.12 6.25
N GLY A 11 3.92 7.81 6.74
CA GLY A 11 2.71 8.59 6.46
C GLY A 11 2.15 8.48 5.04
N ALA A 12 2.62 7.55 4.21
CA ALA A 12 1.97 7.23 2.94
C ALA A 12 0.61 6.57 3.21
N ILE A 13 -0.41 6.96 2.47
CA ILE A 13 -1.76 6.38 2.54
C ILE A 13 -1.81 5.23 1.55
N VAL A 14 -1.99 4.01 2.06
CA VAL A 14 -2.15 2.81 1.25
C VAL A 14 -3.63 2.47 1.16
N GLU A 15 -4.12 2.18 -0.04
CA GLU A 15 -5.53 1.88 -0.31
C GLU A 15 -5.69 0.55 -1.04
N LEU A 16 -6.63 -0.28 -0.58
CA LEU A 16 -7.00 -1.56 -1.19
C LEU A 16 -8.52 -1.81 -1.12
N PRO A 17 -9.10 -2.58 -2.05
CA PRO A 17 -10.50 -2.98 -1.99
C PRO A 17 -10.83 -3.83 -0.75
N GLY A 18 -11.71 -3.32 0.09
CA GLY A 18 -12.25 -3.97 1.28
C GLY A 18 -13.53 -4.74 1.02
N GLY A 19 -13.92 -5.53 2.03
CA GLY A 19 -15.26 -6.13 2.08
C GLY A 19 -16.36 -5.07 1.94
N SER A 20 -17.56 -5.50 1.52
CA SER A 20 -18.76 -4.64 1.36
C SER A 20 -18.60 -3.42 0.44
N SER A 21 -17.71 -3.49 -0.56
CA SER A 21 -17.49 -2.42 -1.55
C SER A 21 -16.88 -1.13 -0.97
N GLN A 22 -16.28 -1.20 0.22
CA GLN A 22 -15.54 -0.09 0.82
C GLN A 22 -14.05 -0.21 0.50
N MET A 23 -13.33 0.91 0.40
CA MET A 23 -11.87 0.88 0.36
C MET A 23 -11.34 0.81 1.79
N VAL A 24 -10.37 -0.07 2.04
CA VAL A 24 -9.59 -0.06 3.28
C VAL A 24 -8.39 0.84 3.04
N THR A 25 -8.22 1.84 3.89
CA THR A 25 -7.08 2.74 3.84
C THR A 25 -6.28 2.64 5.14
N GLN A 26 -4.95 2.70 5.02
CA GLN A 26 -4.06 2.71 6.16
C GLN A 26 -2.81 3.54 5.88
N SER A 27 -2.40 4.35 6.84
CA SER A 27 -1.15 5.09 6.77
C SER A 27 0.04 4.22 7.18
N THR A 28 1.14 4.31 6.45
CA THR A 28 2.41 3.64 6.79
C THR A 28 3.05 4.24 8.04
N ASP A 29 3.61 3.39 8.90
CA ASP A 29 4.33 3.77 10.12
C ASP A 29 5.70 4.41 9.86
N SER A 30 6.45 4.73 10.93
CA SER A 30 7.81 5.30 10.84
C SER A 30 8.83 4.41 10.15
N SER A 31 8.52 3.12 10.01
CA SER A 31 9.32 2.12 9.30
C SER A 31 8.78 1.83 7.88
N GLY A 32 7.78 2.59 7.41
CA GLY A 32 7.19 2.47 6.09
C GLY A 32 6.24 1.28 5.93
N ASN A 33 5.76 0.68 7.01
CA ASN A 33 4.86 -0.47 6.96
C ASN A 33 3.41 -0.05 7.21
N ALA A 34 2.49 -0.60 6.43
CA ALA A 34 1.05 -0.49 6.66
C ALA A 34 0.45 -1.90 6.66
N THR A 35 -0.41 -2.18 7.66
CA THR A 35 -1.16 -3.43 7.73
C THR A 35 -2.64 -3.15 7.48
N LEU A 36 -3.15 -3.66 6.37
CA LEU A 36 -4.56 -3.56 5.98
C LEU A 36 -5.26 -4.87 6.31
N ASN A 37 -6.38 -4.78 7.04
CA ASN A 37 -7.23 -5.91 7.39
C ASN A 37 -8.54 -5.82 6.61
N GLN A 38 -9.29 -6.94 6.52
CA GLN A 38 -10.60 -6.99 5.84
C GLN A 38 -10.54 -6.67 4.33
N VAL A 39 -9.40 -6.94 3.69
CA VAL A 39 -9.22 -6.84 2.25
C VAL A 39 -9.92 -8.02 1.57
N VAL A 40 -10.55 -7.77 0.42
CA VAL A 40 -11.19 -8.82 -0.38
C VAL A 40 -10.13 -9.81 -0.89
N ILE A 41 -10.50 -11.09 -0.95
CA ILE A 41 -9.66 -12.12 -1.55
C ILE A 41 -9.58 -11.92 -3.06
N GLY A 42 -8.39 -12.10 -3.63
CA GLY A 42 -8.16 -11.91 -5.06
C GLY A 42 -6.91 -11.10 -5.36
N THR A 43 -6.68 -10.88 -6.65
CA THR A 43 -5.61 -10.01 -7.13
C THR A 43 -6.10 -8.58 -7.19
N HIS A 44 -5.43 -7.69 -6.47
CA HIS A 44 -5.74 -6.27 -6.36
C HIS A 44 -4.50 -5.43 -6.63
N THR A 45 -4.71 -4.18 -7.02
CA THR A 45 -3.64 -3.17 -7.08
C THR A 45 -3.68 -2.36 -5.79
N ALA A 46 -2.63 -2.47 -4.98
CA ALA A 46 -2.40 -1.60 -3.84
C ALA A 46 -1.87 -0.27 -4.37
N ILE A 47 -2.53 0.82 -3.99
CA ILE A 47 -2.13 2.18 -4.33
C ILE A 47 -1.55 2.81 -3.06
N ALA A 48 -0.40 3.46 -3.17
CA ALA A 48 0.24 4.17 -2.06
C ALA A 48 0.54 5.62 -2.47
N ASP A 49 -0.03 6.56 -1.74
CA ASP A 49 0.08 7.99 -2.00
C ASP A 49 0.74 8.73 -0.84
N ALA A 50 1.69 9.61 -1.16
CA ALA A 50 2.32 10.51 -0.20
C ALA A 50 2.64 11.86 -0.86
N PRO A 51 2.92 12.94 -0.10
CA PRO A 51 3.23 14.23 -0.68
C PRO A 51 4.41 14.18 -1.68
N GLY A 52 4.10 14.33 -2.97
CA GLY A 52 5.07 14.30 -4.07
C GLY A 52 5.57 12.91 -4.46
N LEU A 53 4.94 11.83 -3.96
CA LEU A 53 5.29 10.45 -4.23
C LEU A 53 4.02 9.62 -4.52
N HIS A 54 4.11 8.71 -5.47
CA HIS A 54 3.05 7.78 -5.82
C HIS A 54 3.64 6.42 -6.17
N GLY A 55 2.97 5.35 -5.74
CA GLY A 55 3.39 3.98 -6.01
C GLY A 55 2.21 3.05 -6.15
N GLU A 56 2.38 2.03 -6.98
CA GLU A 56 1.39 0.97 -7.17
C GLU A 56 2.09 -0.38 -7.14
N ALA A 57 1.43 -1.39 -6.57
CA ALA A 57 1.89 -2.78 -6.66
C ALA A 57 0.72 -3.75 -6.69
N THR A 58 0.87 -4.83 -7.46
CA THR A 58 -0.10 -5.92 -7.46
C THR A 58 0.10 -6.82 -6.24
N VAL A 59 -0.98 -7.10 -5.53
CA VAL A 59 -1.02 -8.01 -4.38
C VAL A 59 -2.10 -9.08 -4.60
N SER A 60 -1.77 -10.34 -4.31
CA SER A 60 -2.72 -11.44 -4.35
C SER A 60 -3.10 -11.82 -2.92
N VAL A 61 -4.27 -11.37 -2.47
CA VAL A 61 -4.81 -11.64 -1.14
C VAL A 61 -5.46 -13.01 -1.11
N VAL A 62 -5.02 -13.85 -0.17
CA VAL A 62 -5.55 -15.20 0.03
C VAL A 62 -6.20 -15.28 1.41
N GLU A 63 -7.30 -16.02 1.50
CA GLU A 63 -8.02 -16.20 2.78
C GLU A 63 -7.09 -16.72 3.88
N ASN A 64 -7.21 -16.13 5.08
CA ASN A 64 -6.44 -16.49 6.28
C ASN A 64 -4.91 -16.40 6.14
N GLN A 65 -4.40 -15.61 5.19
CA GLN A 65 -2.97 -15.38 5.02
C GLN A 65 -2.62 -13.90 5.11
N THR A 66 -1.46 -13.61 5.71
CA THR A 66 -0.82 -12.30 5.64
C THR A 66 0.12 -12.27 4.45
N VAL A 67 -0.14 -11.37 3.50
CA VAL A 67 0.68 -11.18 2.30
C VAL A 67 1.46 -9.90 2.44
N SER A 68 2.79 -10.00 2.39
CA SER A 68 3.68 -8.83 2.42
C SER A 68 4.09 -8.47 1.00
N VAL A 69 3.73 -7.26 0.55
CA VAL A 69 4.16 -6.69 -0.74
C VAL A 69 4.97 -5.43 -0.49
N ARG A 70 5.92 -5.14 -1.38
CA ARG A 70 6.63 -3.86 -1.39
C ARG A 70 6.05 -2.98 -2.48
N VAL A 71 5.65 -1.76 -2.12
CA VAL A 71 5.16 -0.76 -3.07
C VAL A 71 6.31 0.20 -3.40
N PRO A 72 6.83 0.21 -4.63
CA PRO A 72 7.86 1.17 -5.03
C PRO A 72 7.23 2.56 -5.19
N MET A 73 7.71 3.53 -4.41
CA MET A 73 7.24 4.91 -4.45
C MET A 73 8.11 5.75 -5.38
N ASN A 74 7.50 6.39 -6.37
CA ASN A 74 8.19 7.23 -7.34
C ASN A 74 7.73 8.69 -7.21
N PRO A 75 8.59 9.68 -7.45
CA PRO A 75 8.18 11.07 -7.50
C PRO A 75 7.09 11.34 -8.55
N THR A 76 6.10 12.15 -8.20
CA THR A 76 5.00 12.55 -9.10
C THR A 76 5.38 13.72 -10.02
N GLN A 77 6.63 13.78 -10.50
CA GLN A 77 7.16 14.89 -11.30
C GLN A 77 7.24 14.57 -12.79
#